data_AF-A0A9D1HXI3-F1
#
_entry.id   AF-A0A9D1HXI3-F1
#
_cell.length_a   1.000
_cell.length_b   1.000
_cell.length_c   1.000
_cell.angle_alpha   90.00
_cell.angle_beta   90.00
_cell.angle_gamma   90.00
#
_symmetry.space_group_name_H-M   'P 1'
#
loop_
_entity.id
_entity.type
_entity.pdbx_description
1 polymer ?
#
loop_
_entity_poly.entity_id
_entity_poly.type
_entity_poly.pdbx_seq_one_letter_code
_entity_poly.pdbx_strand_id
1 'polypeptide(L)' 'VMIVIGGRNSANTTRLAEICATYCNNTHHVETADELAADWFENAEIIGITAGASTPASQIASVQTQIEQLCHD' A
#
# COMPACT_ATOMS: atom_id res chain seq x y z
N VAL A 1 -3.45 7.81 4.55
CA VAL A 1 -2.65 7.18 3.47
C VAL A 1 -3.31 5.86 3.10
N MET A 2 -3.33 5.48 1.83
CA MET A 2 -3.82 4.17 1.39
C MET A 2 -2.73 3.43 0.62
N ILE A 3 -2.44 2.19 1.04
CA ILE A 3 -1.49 1.31 0.37
C ILE A 3 -2.27 0.14 -0.25
N VAL A 4 -2.13 -0.02 -1.57
CA VAL A 4 -2.73 -1.11 -2.34
C VAL A 4 -1.62 -2.04 -2.81
N ILE A 5 -1.64 -3.28 -2.34
CA ILE A 5 -0.57 -4.25 -2.60
C ILE A 5 -0.99 -5.21 -3.72
N GLY A 6 -0.08 -5.43 -4.67
CA GLY A 6 -0.18 -6.51 -5.64
C GLY A 6 0.32 -6.12 -7.02
N GLY A 7 0.39 -7.08 -7.94
CA GLY A 7 1.03 -6.87 -9.23
C GLY A 7 0.40 -5.76 -10.07
N ARG A 8 1.21 -4.92 -10.73
CA ARG A 8 0.77 -3.88 -11.68
C ARG A 8 0.15 -4.49 -12.96
N ASN A 9 0.48 -5.75 -13.24
CA ASN A 9 -0.15 -6.52 -14.33
C ASN A 9 -1.52 -7.10 -13.95
N SER A 10 -1.94 -6.99 -12.69
CA SER A 10 -3.28 -7.42 -12.25
C SER A 10 -4.28 -6.32 -12.54
N ALA A 11 -5.19 -6.57 -13.48
CA ALA A 11 -6.29 -5.65 -13.77
C ALA A 11 -7.15 -5.39 -12.53
N ASN A 12 -7.36 -6.41 -11.68
CA ASN A 12 -8.14 -6.28 -10.46
C ASN A 12 -7.44 -5.39 -9.41
N THR A 13 -6.13 -5.56 -9.22
CA THR A 13 -5.36 -4.76 -8.26
C THR A 13 -5.23 -3.31 -8.74
N THR A 14 -4.97 -3.12 -10.03
CA THR A 14 -4.91 -1.80 -10.65
C THR A 14 -6.25 -1.07 -10.49
N ARG A 15 -7.37 -1.78 -10.76
CA ARG A 15 -8.71 -1.22 -10.57
C ARG A 15 -9.00 -0.87 -9.11
N LEU A 16 -8.57 -1.71 -8.18
CA LEU A 16 -8.69 -1.43 -6.74
C LEU A 16 -7.92 -0.15 -6.36
N ALA A 17 -6.68 0.00 -6.85
CA ALA A 17 -5.88 1.20 -6.63
C ALA A 17 -6.54 2.46 -7.20
N GLU A 18 -7.07 2.38 -8.42
CA GLU A 18 -7.84 3.48 -9.04
C GLU A 18 -9.04 3.88 -8.17
N ILE A 19 -9.81 2.91 -7.67
CA ILE A 19 -10.97 3.19 -6.81
C ILE A 19 -10.51 3.85 -5.51
N CYS A 20 -9.49 3.30 -4.83
CA CYS A 20 -8.94 3.91 -3.62
C CYS A 20 -8.48 5.34 -3.87
N ALA A 21 -7.83 5.61 -5.00
CA ALA A 21 -7.37 6.95 -5.39
C ALA A 21 -8.51 7.97 -5.57
N THR A 22 -9.74 7.53 -5.87
CA THR A 22 -10.90 8.44 -5.91
C THR A 22 -11.38 8.90 -4.53
N TYR A 23 -11.04 8.17 -3.46
CA TYR A 23 -11.45 8.50 -2.08
C TYR A 23 -10.28 9.00 -1.22
N CYS A 24 -9.05 8.62 -1.56
CA CYS A 24 -7.84 9.03 -0.88
C CYS A 24 -6.79 9.44 -1.91
N ASN A 25 -6.53 10.75 -2.01
CA ASN A 25 -5.52 11.27 -2.94
C ASN A 25 -4.12 10.72 -2.66
N ASN A 26 -3.83 10.34 -1.41
CA ASN A 26 -2.57 9.72 -1.01
C ASN A 26 -2.65 8.18 -1.06
N THR A 27 -3.01 7.67 -2.24
CA THR A 27 -3.08 6.23 -2.55
C THR A 27 -1.83 5.81 -3.31
N HIS A 28 -1.16 4.76 -2.83
CA HIS A 28 0.03 4.19 -3.46
C HIS A 28 -0.20 2.72 -3.81
N HIS A 29 0.10 2.37 -5.05
CA HIS A 29 0.09 0.98 -5.53
C HIS A 29 1.52 0.46 -5.56
N VAL A 30 1.80 -0.56 -4.75
CA VAL A 30 3.12 -1.20 -4.61
C VAL A 30 3.04 -2.71 -4.85
N GLU A 31 4.09 -3.29 -5.42
CA GLU A 31 4.27 -4.74 -5.51
C GLU A 31 5.07 -5.25 -4.30
N THR A 32 6.08 -4.52 -3.81
CA THR A 32 6.89 -4.96 -2.66
C THR A 32 7.03 -3.89 -1.57
N ALA A 33 7.54 -4.28 -0.41
CA ALA A 33 7.81 -3.36 0.69
C ALA A 33 8.92 -2.34 0.34
N ASP A 34 9.83 -2.69 -0.57
CA ASP A 34 10.95 -1.84 -0.99
C ASP A 34 10.51 -0.62 -1.83
N GLU A 35 9.28 -0.64 -2.34
CA GLU A 35 8.70 0.51 -3.06
C GLU A 35 8.15 1.58 -2.12
N LEU A 36 8.08 1.32 -0.82
CA LEU A 36 7.58 2.30 0.16
C LEU A 36 8.57 3.44 0.34
N ALA A 37 8.07 4.67 0.34
CA ALA A 37 8.84 5.86 0.66
C ALA A 37 8.37 6.48 1.99
N ALA A 38 9.32 6.90 2.83
CA ALA A 38 9.04 7.42 4.18
C ALA A 38 8.16 8.68 4.14
N ASP A 39 8.38 9.55 3.15
CA ASP A 39 7.66 10.80 2.94
C ASP A 39 6.14 10.60 2.71
N TRP A 40 5.71 9.42 2.26
CA TRP A 40 4.29 9.09 2.10
C TRP A 40 3.53 9.06 3.42
N PHE A 41 4.24 8.79 4.53
CA PHE A 41 3.67 8.59 5.85
C PHE A 41 3.85 9.80 6.77
N GLU A 42 4.53 10.85 6.32
CA GLU A 42 4.67 12.09 7.09
C GLU A 42 3.29 12.67 7.43
N ASN A 43 3.03 12.86 8.72
CA ASN A 43 1.76 13.36 9.28
C ASN A 43 0.53 12.45 9.03
N ALA A 44 0.74 11.20 8.63
CA ALA A 44 -0.35 10.24 8.46
C ALA A 44 -0.87 9.74 9.82
N GLU A 45 -2.07 10.17 10.21
CA GLU A 45 -2.71 9.64 11.42
C GLU A 45 -3.22 8.20 11.23
N ILE A 46 -3.69 7.88 10.01
CA ILE A 46 -4.27 6.58 9.66
C ILE A 46 -3.71 6.10 8.32
N ILE A 47 -3.19 4.87 8.33
CA ILE A 47 -2.67 4.17 7.17
C ILE A 47 -3.55 2.96 6.92
N GLY A 48 -4.26 2.95 5.79
CA GLY A 48 -5.03 1.79 5.35
C GLY A 48 -4.22 0.91 4.41
N ILE A 49 -4.30 -0.40 4.62
CA ILE A 49 -3.63 -1.40 3.78
C ILE A 49 -4.71 -2.29 3.17
N THR A 50 -4.65 -2.50 1.87
CA THR A 50 -5.45 -3.48 1.16
C THR A 50 -4.62 -4.18 0.10
N ALA A 51 -5.11 -5.28 -0.45
CA ALA A 51 -4.38 -6.08 -1.42
C ALA A 51 -5.29 -6.71 -2.45
N GLY A 52 -4.76 -6.92 -3.66
CA GLY A 52 -5.44 -7.72 -4.68
C GLY A 52 -5.59 -9.18 -4.24
N ALA A 53 -6.63 -9.86 -4.72
CA ALA A 53 -6.97 -11.23 -4.32
C ALA A 53 -5.85 -12.27 -4.52
N SER A 54 -4.92 -12.04 -5.45
CA SER A 54 -3.78 -12.90 -5.73
C SER A 54 -2.54 -12.60 -4.89
N THR A 55 -2.62 -11.64 -3.96
CA THR A 55 -1.47 -11.19 -3.15
C THR A 55 -1.35 -12.06 -1.90
N PRO A 56 -0.22 -12.76 -1.70
CA PRO A 56 -0.02 -13.60 -0.53
C PRO A 56 -0.02 -12.81 0.79
N ALA A 57 -0.53 -13.41 1.86
CA ALA A 57 -0.54 -12.81 3.19
C ALA A 57 0.88 -12.44 3.71
N SER A 58 1.91 -13.20 3.32
CA SER A 58 3.30 -12.89 3.66
C SER A 58 3.78 -11.57 3.07
N GLN A 59 3.33 -11.24 1.86
CA GLN A 59 3.66 -9.98 1.20
C GLN A 59 2.94 -8.80 1.87
N ILE A 60 1.69 -8.99 2.30
CA ILE A 60 0.94 -8.01 3.10
C ILE A 60 1.66 -7.75 4.43
N ALA A 61 2.07 -8.82 5.13
CA ALA A 61 2.79 -8.71 6.39
C ALA A 61 4.13 -7.98 6.22
N SER A 62 4.88 -8.25 5.15
CA SER A 62 6.14 -7.55 4.87
C SER A 62 5.95 -6.05 4.67
N VAL A 63 4.90 -5.65 3.95
CA VAL A 63 4.56 -4.22 3.75
C VAL A 63 4.14 -3.59 5.07
N GLN A 64 3.30 -4.28 5.87
CA GLN A 64 2.90 -3.79 7.18
C GLN A 64 4.12 -3.53 8.10
N THR A 65 5.03 -4.51 8.21
CA THR A 65 6.23 -4.37 9.05
C THR A 65 7.11 -3.21 8.59
N GLN A 66 7.26 -3.01 7.27
CA GLN A 66 8.05 -1.90 6.75
C GLN A 66 7.40 -0.55 7.07
N ILE A 67 6.07 -0.44 6.99
CA ILE A 67 5.33 0.77 7.38
C ILE A 67 5.55 1.07 8.88
N GLU A 68 5.45 0.05 9.73
CA GLU A 68 5.68 0.19 11.18
C GLU A 68 7.09 0.72 11.49
N GLN A 69 8.09 0.29 10.74
CA GLN A 69 9.47 0.78 10.85
C GLN A 69 9.59 2.24 10.40
N LEU A 70 9.03 2.58 9.24
CA LEU A 70 9.10 3.93 8.68
C LEU A 70 8.36 4.98 9.51
N CYS A 71 7.36 4.58 10.30
CA CYS A 71 6.57 5.50 11.13
C CYS A 71 7.08 5.64 12.58
N HIS A 72 8.09 4.85 12.99
CA HIS A 72 8.67 4.92 14.34
C HIS A 72 9.89 5.86 14.44
N ASP A 73 10.37 6.38 13.31
CA ASP A 73 11.46 7.35 13.21
C ASP A 73 10.91 8.79 13.12
#